data_AF-A0A373LTG7-F1
#
_entry.id   AF-A0A373LTG7-F1
#
_cell.length_a   1.000
_cell.length_b   1.000
_cell.length_c   1.000
_cell.angle_alpha   90.00
_cell.angle_beta   90.00
_cell.angle_gamma   90.00
#
_symmetry.space_group_name_H-M   'P 1'
#
loop_
_entity.id
_entity.type
_entity.pdbx_description
1 polymer ?
#
loop_
_entity_poly.entity_id
_entity_poly.type
_entity_poly.pdbx_seq_one_letter_code
_entity_poly.pdbx_strand_id
1 'polypeptide(L)'
;MKKYMKKIMIFILALALVIEPQMVKASKYVGKEVNINNYLKNTDDVLYSKLYIDKDYTGELPDGDSIDSHLKYLDKVTVAEDNPKYKSIDGVVYSKDGKQLLLYPAAKNEEGTFEVPKEVTEIGKYAFNDAKISHITLNDNIEKINALAFRKSEIEEFKVPAKITELDDAIFSGCQKLKEVDLNNVTKVGELTFLECTNLKKVVGDKIATVGEMAFYGNQKLTTINLEKATDIGEQAFENCVALKKIDLKSVKTIKAGAFHKTKIASVTLKPGLKLEEKALDSTTKIKYKANFNKIKPYLLYGTTWNAVSGAKGYQVQVTVYGKTKKSKKTLKVNQKAQYVGAYTKLGKQITATAKKLKVKTAAKCKIKIRAYKYKGKKKIYTKWSKTNEFLFK
;
A
#
# COMPACT_ATOMS: atom_id res chain seq x y z
N MET A 1 60.39 13.01 -16.50
CA MET A 1 59.98 12.73 -15.11
C MET A 1 59.33 13.92 -14.39
N LYS A 2 59.95 15.12 -14.29
CA LYS A 2 59.38 16.27 -13.54
C LYS A 2 57.99 16.74 -14.00
N LYS A 3 57.66 16.67 -15.30
CA LYS A 3 56.34 17.09 -15.84
C LYS A 3 55.21 16.08 -15.58
N TYR A 4 55.55 14.79 -15.41
CA TYR A 4 54.62 13.72 -15.05
C TYR A 4 54.35 13.67 -13.54
N MET A 5 55.37 13.89 -12.70
CA MET A 5 55.16 14.02 -11.24
C MET A 5 54.32 15.24 -10.88
N LYS A 6 54.45 16.36 -11.60
CA LYS A 6 53.59 17.54 -11.36
C LYS A 6 52.12 17.28 -11.69
N LYS A 7 51.81 16.47 -12.70
CA LYS A 7 50.44 16.05 -13.03
C LYS A 7 49.87 15.05 -12.02
N ILE A 8 50.67 14.11 -11.54
CA ILE A 8 50.25 13.14 -10.50
C ILE A 8 50.03 13.86 -9.15
N MET A 9 50.88 14.83 -8.80
CA MET A 9 50.72 15.61 -7.56
C MET A 9 49.50 16.55 -7.62
N ILE A 10 49.19 17.13 -8.79
CA ILE A 10 47.94 17.89 -9.01
C ILE A 10 46.72 16.96 -9.00
N PHE A 11 46.84 15.72 -9.46
CA PHE A 11 45.77 14.73 -9.41
C PHE A 11 45.52 14.21 -7.97
N ILE A 12 46.56 14.09 -7.15
CA ILE A 12 46.47 13.72 -5.73
C ILE A 12 45.92 14.90 -4.90
N LEU A 13 46.32 16.14 -5.19
CA LEU A 13 45.73 17.35 -4.57
C LEU A 13 44.27 17.57 -5.02
N ALA A 14 43.92 17.21 -6.26
CA ALA A 14 42.54 17.24 -6.74
C ALA A 14 41.69 16.09 -6.18
N LEU A 15 42.26 14.89 -5.93
CA LEU A 15 41.58 13.82 -5.22
C LEU A 15 41.39 14.15 -3.72
N ALA A 16 42.35 14.84 -3.09
CA ALA A 16 42.23 15.32 -1.72
C ALA A 16 41.20 16.47 -1.57
N LEU A 17 40.84 17.16 -2.67
CA LEU A 17 39.78 18.17 -2.72
C LEU A 17 38.42 17.59 -3.18
N VAL A 18 38.38 16.35 -3.68
CA VAL A 18 37.14 15.64 -4.10
C VAL A 18 36.72 14.57 -3.08
N ILE A 19 37.57 14.28 -2.09
CA ILE A 19 37.16 13.68 -0.83
C ILE A 19 37.12 14.80 0.21
N GLU A 20 36.16 15.72 0.05
CA GLU A 20 35.48 16.14 1.27
C GLU A 20 34.93 14.83 1.85
N PRO A 21 35.35 14.36 3.03
CA PRO A 21 34.46 13.46 3.74
C PRO A 21 33.12 14.20 3.75
N GLN A 22 32.03 13.49 3.48
CA GLN A 22 30.71 13.92 3.94
C GLN A 22 30.74 13.91 5.48
N MET A 23 31.68 14.62 6.10
CA MET A 23 31.50 15.33 7.35
C MET A 23 30.33 16.25 7.05
N VAL A 24 29.12 15.69 7.19
CA VAL A 24 27.94 16.40 7.66
C VAL A 24 28.48 17.57 8.45
N LYS A 25 28.31 18.81 7.96
CA LYS A 25 28.63 20.04 8.69
C LYS A 25 28.44 19.72 10.16
N ALA A 26 29.53 19.57 10.92
CA ALA A 26 29.45 19.18 12.32
C ALA A 26 28.47 20.19 12.91
N SER A 27 27.25 19.70 13.16
CA SER A 27 26.12 20.61 13.27
C SER A 27 26.40 21.54 14.45
N LYS A 28 25.89 22.78 14.48
CA LYS A 28 26.08 23.73 15.60
C LYS A 28 25.55 23.21 16.98
N TYR A 29 25.26 21.92 17.05
CA TYR A 29 24.61 21.15 18.10
C TYR A 29 25.49 20.02 18.65
N VAL A 30 26.59 19.64 17.97
CA VAL A 30 27.47 18.54 18.39
C VAL A 30 27.95 18.76 19.83
N GLY A 31 27.74 17.76 20.68
CA GLY A 31 28.12 17.78 22.09
C GLY A 31 27.16 18.50 23.04
N LYS A 32 26.17 19.26 22.56
CA LYS A 32 25.19 19.93 23.43
C LYS A 32 24.24 18.92 24.07
N GLU A 33 24.21 18.93 25.40
CA GLU A 33 23.39 18.04 26.22
C GLU A 33 22.21 18.78 26.86
N VAL A 34 21.09 18.08 27.01
CA VAL A 34 19.89 18.56 27.70
C VAL A 34 19.30 17.46 28.57
N ASN A 35 18.79 17.84 29.73
CA ASN A 35 17.97 16.95 30.55
C ASN A 35 16.58 16.80 29.94
N ILE A 36 16.01 15.58 29.98
CA ILE A 36 14.71 15.27 29.38
C ILE A 36 13.55 16.16 29.87
N ASN A 37 13.52 16.55 31.14
CA ASN A 37 12.48 17.44 31.66
C ASN A 37 12.59 18.86 31.05
N ASN A 38 13.81 19.32 30.78
CA ASN A 38 14.03 20.60 30.09
C ASN A 38 13.73 20.48 28.60
N TYR A 39 14.06 19.35 27.99
CA TYR A 39 13.76 19.05 26.59
C TYR A 39 12.25 19.10 26.32
N LEU A 40 11.45 18.49 27.19
CA LEU A 40 9.98 18.45 27.06
C LEU A 40 9.29 19.80 27.35
N LYS A 41 9.96 20.70 28.07
CA LYS A 41 9.42 22.04 28.41
C LYS A 41 9.82 23.13 27.42
N ASN A 42 10.90 22.93 26.65
CA ASN A 42 11.45 23.97 25.79
C ASN A 42 10.78 23.99 24.42
N THR A 43 10.13 25.11 24.10
CA THR A 43 9.67 25.49 22.75
C THR A 43 10.71 26.27 21.96
N ASP A 44 11.85 26.62 22.58
CA ASP A 44 12.90 27.40 21.94
C ASP A 44 13.72 26.53 20.96
N ASP A 45 14.16 27.14 19.85
CA ASP A 45 14.96 26.56 18.73
C ASP A 45 16.34 25.98 19.14
N VAL A 46 16.58 25.71 20.42
CA VAL A 46 17.81 25.12 20.92
C VAL A 46 17.78 23.62 20.64
N LEU A 47 18.51 23.23 19.59
CA LEU A 47 18.70 21.84 19.18
C LEU A 47 19.89 21.22 19.93
N TYR A 48 19.71 19.98 20.38
CA TYR A 48 20.67 19.21 21.18
C TYR A 48 21.10 17.94 20.44
N SER A 49 22.30 17.46 20.73
CA SER A 49 22.79 16.17 20.22
C SER A 49 22.86 15.09 21.29
N LYS A 50 22.85 15.47 22.57
CA LYS A 50 22.83 14.53 23.69
C LYS A 50 21.60 14.78 24.58
N LEU A 51 20.98 13.70 25.03
CA LEU A 51 19.86 13.73 25.96
C LEU A 51 20.22 12.95 27.22
N TYR A 52 19.97 13.51 28.39
CA TYR A 52 20.12 12.83 29.67
C TYR A 52 18.75 12.61 30.32
N ILE A 53 18.47 11.36 30.69
CA ILE A 53 17.29 10.95 31.44
C ILE A 53 17.68 10.79 32.91
N ASP A 54 17.16 11.65 33.77
CA ASP A 54 17.42 11.59 35.21
C ASP A 54 16.71 10.41 35.89
N LYS A 55 17.13 10.11 37.11
CA LYS A 55 16.64 8.99 37.92
C LYS A 55 15.15 9.08 38.26
N ASP A 56 14.61 10.29 38.36
CA ASP A 56 13.24 10.55 38.80
C ASP A 56 12.26 10.58 37.61
N TYR A 57 12.77 10.65 36.38
CA TYR A 57 11.97 10.65 35.17
C TYR A 57 11.31 9.29 34.88
N THR A 58 9.97 9.29 34.88
CA THR A 58 9.13 8.11 34.60
C THR A 58 8.14 8.32 33.44
N GLY A 59 8.19 9.50 32.79
CA GLY A 59 7.33 9.88 31.66
C GLY A 59 7.56 9.06 30.39
N GLU A 60 6.78 9.33 29.35
CA GLU A 60 6.96 8.74 28.01
C GLU A 60 8.08 9.45 27.25
N LEU A 61 8.93 8.67 26.59
CA LEU A 61 9.97 9.24 25.75
C LEU A 61 9.36 10.13 24.65
N PRO A 62 10.06 11.20 24.25
CA PRO A 62 9.62 12.03 23.14
C PRO A 62 9.41 11.19 21.88
N ASP A 63 8.24 11.33 21.25
CA ASP A 63 7.89 10.57 20.06
C ASP A 63 8.18 11.36 18.76
N GLY A 64 8.13 10.66 17.62
CA GLY A 64 8.44 11.26 16.33
C GLY A 64 7.41 12.29 15.83
N ASP A 65 6.19 12.28 16.38
CA ASP A 65 5.10 13.17 15.94
C ASP A 65 5.06 14.49 16.71
N SER A 66 5.42 14.48 18.00
CA SER A 66 5.41 15.67 18.85
C SER A 66 6.62 16.59 18.60
N ILE A 67 7.72 16.09 18.00
CA ILE A 67 9.04 16.74 18.03
C ILE A 67 9.85 16.53 16.72
N ASP A 68 9.19 16.39 15.55
CA ASP A 68 9.77 16.04 14.22
C ASP A 68 10.94 16.96 13.73
N SER A 69 11.39 17.96 14.51
CA SER A 69 12.57 18.78 14.23
C SER A 69 13.79 18.54 15.13
N HIS A 70 13.67 18.07 16.38
CA HIS A 70 14.79 18.11 17.35
C HIS A 70 15.49 16.75 17.53
N LEU A 71 14.75 15.62 17.49
CA LEU A 71 15.34 14.29 17.66
C LEU A 71 16.28 13.89 16.51
N LYS A 72 16.12 14.49 15.33
CA LYS A 72 16.95 14.20 14.14
C LYS A 72 18.44 14.52 14.30
N TYR A 73 18.80 15.29 15.33
CA TYR A 73 20.20 15.65 15.66
C TYR A 73 20.76 14.86 16.84
N LEU A 74 19.94 14.03 17.48
CA LEU A 74 20.34 13.27 18.66
C LEU A 74 21.33 12.17 18.25
N ASP A 75 22.54 12.21 18.78
CA ASP A 75 23.60 11.22 18.58
C ASP A 75 23.70 10.22 19.74
N LYS A 76 23.28 10.62 20.94
CA LYS A 76 23.42 9.80 22.16
C LYS A 76 22.36 10.13 23.20
N VAL A 77 21.85 9.10 23.87
CA VAL A 77 21.05 9.24 25.10
C VAL A 77 21.75 8.54 26.25
N THR A 78 21.88 9.23 27.38
CA THR A 78 22.33 8.65 28.65
C THR A 78 21.16 8.57 29.62
N VAL A 79 21.18 7.55 30.48
CA VAL A 79 20.14 7.31 31.48
C VAL A 79 20.83 7.10 32.82
N ALA A 80 20.33 7.75 33.87
CA ALA A 80 20.81 7.52 35.24
C ALA A 80 20.73 6.03 35.61
N GLU A 81 21.76 5.50 36.27
CA GLU A 81 21.87 4.06 36.57
C GLU A 81 20.70 3.54 37.43
N ASP A 82 20.22 4.38 38.34
CA ASP A 82 19.10 4.14 39.24
C ASP A 82 17.72 4.51 38.66
N ASN A 83 17.64 4.94 37.39
CA ASN A 83 16.34 5.18 36.76
C ASN A 83 15.50 3.89 36.76
N PRO A 84 14.23 3.92 37.21
CA PRO A 84 13.43 2.71 37.40
C PRO A 84 12.80 2.17 36.11
N LYS A 85 12.72 2.98 35.04
CA LYS A 85 11.94 2.66 33.83
C LYS A 85 12.81 2.35 32.62
N TYR A 86 13.97 3.00 32.52
CA TYR A 86 14.82 2.96 31.33
C TYR A 86 16.26 2.59 31.68
N LYS A 87 16.98 2.14 30.66
CA LYS A 87 18.45 2.08 30.66
C LYS A 87 18.98 2.50 29.29
N SER A 88 20.22 2.96 29.24
CA SER A 88 20.92 3.21 27.99
C SER A 88 22.07 2.25 27.83
N ILE A 89 22.20 1.68 26.63
CA ILE A 89 23.34 0.85 26.21
C ILE A 89 23.88 1.51 24.93
N ASP A 90 25.13 1.95 24.96
CA ASP A 90 25.82 2.61 23.84
C ASP A 90 25.05 3.79 23.22
N GLY A 91 24.30 4.53 24.05
CA GLY A 91 23.53 5.70 23.61
C GLY A 91 22.11 5.38 23.14
N VAL A 92 21.72 4.10 23.08
CA VAL A 92 20.38 3.63 22.69
C VAL A 92 19.56 3.35 23.94
N VAL A 93 18.30 3.79 23.96
CA VAL A 93 17.42 3.63 25.12
C VAL A 93 16.60 2.35 25.02
N TYR A 94 16.56 1.63 26.13
CA TYR A 94 15.77 0.41 26.32
C TYR A 94 14.89 0.54 27.56
N SER A 95 13.88 -0.33 27.66
CA SER A 95 13.21 -0.60 28.94
C SER A 95 14.23 -1.06 29.99
N LYS A 96 13.94 -0.85 31.28
CA LYS A 96 14.87 -1.22 32.38
C LYS A 96 15.28 -2.69 32.31
N ASP A 97 14.34 -3.58 32.00
CA ASP A 97 14.59 -5.01 31.82
C ASP A 97 15.39 -5.34 30.53
N GLY A 98 15.45 -4.42 29.56
CA GLY A 98 16.14 -4.58 28.28
C GLY A 98 15.35 -5.31 27.20
N LYS A 99 14.09 -5.65 27.45
CA LYS A 99 13.27 -6.40 26.50
C LYS A 99 12.72 -5.54 25.36
N GLN A 100 12.65 -4.23 25.54
CA GLN A 100 12.13 -3.31 24.53
C GLN A 100 13.20 -2.28 24.15
N LEU A 101 13.49 -2.16 22.86
CA LEU A 101 14.28 -1.05 22.31
C LEU A 101 13.32 0.11 22.02
N LEU A 102 13.55 1.23 22.70
CA LEU A 102 12.62 2.35 22.73
C LEU A 102 13.06 3.54 21.88
N LEU A 103 14.37 3.82 21.82
CA LEU A 103 14.89 4.97 21.08
C LEU A 103 16.32 4.72 20.63
N TYR A 104 16.50 4.63 19.31
CA TYR A 104 17.77 4.75 18.62
C TYR A 104 17.96 6.22 18.18
N PRO A 105 19.04 6.90 18.59
CA PRO A 105 19.27 8.29 18.20
C PRO A 105 19.45 8.45 16.69
N ALA A 106 18.66 9.32 16.04
CA ALA A 106 18.64 9.44 14.59
C ALA A 106 19.99 9.85 13.98
N ALA A 107 20.82 10.61 14.71
CA ALA A 107 22.16 11.02 14.29
C ALA A 107 23.27 10.10 14.82
N LYS A 108 22.97 9.01 15.56
CA LYS A 108 23.96 8.00 15.94
C LYS A 108 24.47 7.30 14.67
N ASN A 109 25.71 7.59 14.29
CA ASN A 109 26.35 7.00 13.12
C ASN A 109 27.70 6.38 13.50
N GLU A 110 27.67 5.09 13.84
CA GLU A 110 28.84 4.25 14.03
C GLU A 110 28.84 3.18 12.93
N GLU A 111 29.18 3.56 11.69
CA GLU A 111 29.35 2.63 10.55
C GLU A 111 28.04 2.20 9.84
N GLY A 112 26.91 2.87 10.12
CA GLY A 112 25.66 2.67 9.36
C GLY A 112 25.03 1.29 9.53
N THR A 113 25.44 0.51 10.54
CA THR A 113 24.86 -0.79 10.88
C THR A 113 24.47 -0.84 12.36
N PHE A 114 23.50 -1.69 12.71
CA PHE A 114 23.11 -1.92 14.11
C PHE A 114 22.67 -3.36 14.34
N GLU A 115 23.20 -3.99 15.39
CA GLU A 115 22.77 -5.31 15.84
C GLU A 115 21.91 -5.20 17.09
N VAL A 116 20.66 -5.68 17.01
CA VAL A 116 19.75 -5.65 18.15
C VAL A 116 20.17 -6.71 19.19
N PRO A 117 20.39 -6.34 20.47
CA PRO A 117 20.77 -7.30 21.52
C PRO A 117 19.79 -8.48 21.65
N LYS A 118 20.30 -9.66 22.03
CA LYS A 118 19.52 -10.92 22.04
C LYS A 118 18.34 -10.92 23.02
N GLU A 119 18.42 -10.08 24.05
CA GLU A 119 17.42 -9.95 25.11
C GLU A 119 16.19 -9.15 24.65
N VAL A 120 16.30 -8.38 23.56
CA VAL A 120 15.21 -7.57 23.02
C VAL A 120 14.19 -8.47 22.33
N THR A 121 12.93 -8.35 22.75
CA THR A 121 11.77 -9.04 22.16
C THR A 121 10.83 -8.08 21.44
N GLU A 122 10.95 -6.76 21.65
CA GLU A 122 10.05 -5.75 21.09
C GLU A 122 10.80 -4.52 20.58
N ILE A 123 10.45 -4.07 19.36
CA ILE A 123 10.87 -2.77 18.82
C ILE A 123 9.72 -1.78 19.05
N GLY A 124 10.01 -0.73 19.83
CA GLY A 124 9.04 0.29 20.23
C GLY A 124 8.56 1.18 19.07
N LYS A 125 7.45 1.89 19.32
CA LYS A 125 6.91 2.90 18.40
C LYS A 125 7.98 4.00 18.18
N TYR A 126 8.24 4.37 16.93
CA TYR A 126 9.31 5.32 16.53
C TYR A 126 10.75 4.95 16.92
N ALA A 127 11.02 3.72 17.36
CA ALA A 127 12.33 3.37 17.91
C ALA A 127 13.52 3.70 16.99
N PHE A 128 13.36 3.62 15.68
CA PHE A 128 14.34 3.97 14.65
C PHE A 128 13.82 5.06 13.69
N ASN A 129 12.92 5.94 14.17
CA ASN A 129 12.42 7.03 13.33
C ASN A 129 13.56 7.98 12.90
N ASP A 130 13.66 8.26 11.61
CA ASP A 130 14.74 9.04 10.98
C ASP A 130 16.17 8.49 11.21
N ALA A 131 16.30 7.21 11.62
CA ALA A 131 17.60 6.61 11.88
C ALA A 131 18.45 6.50 10.61
N LYS A 132 19.70 6.96 10.69
CA LYS A 132 20.69 6.93 9.60
C LYS A 132 21.43 5.59 9.47
N ILE A 133 20.78 4.51 9.87
CA ILE A 133 21.31 3.16 9.70
C ILE A 133 20.91 2.62 8.34
N SER A 134 21.86 2.05 7.61
CA SER A 134 21.65 1.42 6.32
C SER A 134 21.27 -0.06 6.45
N HIS A 135 21.76 -0.73 7.51
CA HIS A 135 21.50 -2.14 7.78
C HIS A 135 21.18 -2.35 9.26
N ILE A 136 20.22 -3.23 9.54
CA ILE A 136 19.89 -3.65 10.90
C ILE A 136 19.79 -5.17 10.95
N THR A 137 20.43 -5.77 11.95
CA THR A 137 20.34 -7.19 12.25
C THR A 137 19.40 -7.38 13.44
N LEU A 138 18.21 -7.93 13.17
CA LEU A 138 17.27 -8.32 14.22
C LEU A 138 17.61 -9.71 14.75
N ASN A 139 17.43 -9.90 16.05
CA ASN A 139 17.57 -11.20 16.69
C ASN A 139 16.29 -12.07 16.49
N ASP A 140 16.40 -13.38 16.68
CA ASP A 140 15.29 -14.34 16.51
C ASP A 140 14.22 -14.30 17.63
N ASN A 141 14.48 -13.58 18.72
CA ASN A 141 13.56 -13.41 19.84
C ASN A 141 12.55 -12.27 19.63
N ILE A 142 12.73 -11.43 18.60
CA ILE A 142 11.79 -10.35 18.29
C ILE A 142 10.40 -10.92 17.97
N GLU A 143 9.44 -10.55 18.80
CA GLU A 143 8.04 -10.96 18.74
C GLU A 143 7.14 -9.84 18.22
N LYS A 144 7.57 -8.58 18.33
CA LYS A 144 6.75 -7.42 17.94
C LYS A 144 7.60 -6.27 17.41
N ILE A 145 7.10 -5.64 16.35
CA ILE A 145 7.59 -4.35 15.82
C ILE A 145 6.38 -3.43 15.76
N ASN A 146 6.37 -2.40 16.60
CA ASN A 146 5.23 -1.48 16.68
C ASN A 146 5.16 -0.54 15.49
N ALA A 147 4.00 0.09 15.33
CA ALA A 147 3.76 1.13 14.34
C ALA A 147 4.88 2.18 14.32
N LEU A 148 5.20 2.67 13.12
CA LEU A 148 6.17 3.75 12.88
C LEU A 148 7.61 3.46 13.36
N ALA A 149 7.93 2.24 13.78
CA ALA A 149 9.24 1.89 14.34
C ALA A 149 10.43 2.28 13.45
N PHE A 150 10.31 2.21 12.12
CA PHE A 150 11.37 2.52 11.17
C PHE A 150 11.02 3.71 10.25
N ARG A 151 10.03 4.53 10.61
CA ARG A 151 9.59 5.67 9.76
C ARG A 151 10.77 6.55 9.36
N LYS A 152 10.86 6.89 8.07
CA LYS A 152 11.92 7.73 7.48
C LYS A 152 13.37 7.24 7.72
N SER A 153 13.57 6.01 8.19
CA SER A 153 14.93 5.46 8.36
C SER A 153 15.61 5.22 7.00
N GLU A 154 16.94 5.18 7.03
CA GLU A 154 17.77 4.99 5.83
C GLU A 154 18.07 3.52 5.52
N ILE A 155 17.33 2.58 6.12
CA ILE A 155 17.51 1.15 5.90
C ILE A 155 17.37 0.81 4.41
N GLU A 156 18.29 -0.01 3.89
CA GLU A 156 18.30 -0.40 2.48
C GLU A 156 17.60 -1.74 2.23
N GLU A 157 17.66 -2.64 3.20
CA GLU A 157 17.07 -3.97 3.15
C GLU A 157 16.49 -4.33 4.51
N PHE A 158 15.43 -5.12 4.53
CA PHE A 158 14.83 -5.57 5.78
C PHE A 158 14.28 -6.99 5.67
N LYS A 159 14.60 -7.83 6.65
CA LYS A 159 14.06 -9.18 6.78
C LYS A 159 13.19 -9.25 8.03
N VAL A 160 11.90 -9.55 7.85
CA VAL A 160 10.98 -9.70 8.97
C VAL A 160 11.33 -10.96 9.78
N PRO A 161 11.48 -10.85 11.12
CA PRO A 161 11.73 -11.99 12.01
C PRO A 161 10.67 -13.08 11.87
N ALA A 162 11.07 -14.34 12.09
CA ALA A 162 10.21 -15.49 11.81
C ALA A 162 8.91 -15.54 12.64
N LYS A 163 8.92 -14.97 13.85
CA LYS A 163 7.76 -14.92 14.76
C LYS A 163 6.71 -13.88 14.34
N ILE A 164 7.05 -12.95 13.45
CA ILE A 164 6.14 -11.86 13.06
C ILE A 164 5.33 -12.28 11.84
N THR A 165 4.02 -12.40 12.03
CA THR A 165 3.06 -12.74 10.97
C THR A 165 2.25 -11.54 10.49
N GLU A 166 2.22 -10.45 11.24
CA GLU A 166 1.49 -9.23 10.91
C GLU A 166 2.39 -8.01 11.10
N LEU A 167 2.33 -7.08 10.15
CA LEU A 167 2.99 -5.78 10.26
C LEU A 167 1.95 -4.73 10.67
N ASP A 168 2.25 -4.00 11.73
CA ASP A 168 1.52 -2.81 12.16
C ASP A 168 1.62 -1.68 11.12
N ASP A 169 0.87 -0.62 11.39
CA ASP A 169 0.72 0.52 10.50
C ASP A 169 2.01 1.37 10.42
N ALA A 170 2.29 1.87 9.23
CA ALA A 170 3.35 2.84 8.94
C ALA A 170 4.78 2.47 9.39
N ILE A 171 5.07 1.19 9.70
CA ILE A 171 6.39 0.75 10.21
C ILE A 171 7.55 1.31 9.38
N PHE A 172 7.48 1.24 8.05
CA PHE A 172 8.53 1.69 7.13
C PHE A 172 8.13 2.95 6.35
N SER A 173 7.11 3.69 6.78
CA SER A 173 6.64 4.88 6.08
C SER A 173 7.79 5.86 5.82
N GLY A 174 7.99 6.25 4.57
CA GLY A 174 9.04 7.19 4.16
C GLY A 174 10.47 6.61 4.15
N CYS A 175 10.67 5.29 4.26
CA CYS A 175 11.99 4.67 4.09
C CYS A 175 12.46 4.78 2.64
N GLN A 176 12.92 5.95 2.24
CA GLN A 176 13.25 6.25 0.84
C GLN A 176 14.47 5.48 0.34
N LYS A 177 15.29 4.89 1.21
CA LYS A 177 16.47 4.08 0.83
C LYS A 177 16.16 2.59 0.70
N LEU A 178 15.03 2.12 1.22
CA LEU A 178 14.63 0.71 1.21
C LEU A 178 14.47 0.22 -0.23
N LYS A 179 15.16 -0.86 -0.59
CA LYS A 179 15.22 -1.46 -1.93
C LYS A 179 14.49 -2.80 -1.96
N GLU A 180 14.68 -3.63 -0.95
CA GLU A 180 14.07 -4.96 -0.85
C GLU A 180 13.57 -5.24 0.57
N VAL A 181 12.45 -5.97 0.67
CA VAL A 181 11.93 -6.46 1.95
C VAL A 181 11.52 -7.93 1.83
N ASP A 182 11.88 -8.74 2.82
CA ASP A 182 11.46 -10.14 2.96
C ASP A 182 10.32 -10.25 3.99
N LEU A 183 9.15 -10.63 3.48
CA LEU A 183 7.87 -10.83 4.16
C LEU A 183 7.39 -12.30 4.11
N ASN A 184 8.29 -13.28 3.97
CA ASN A 184 7.93 -14.70 3.78
C ASN A 184 7.02 -15.30 4.87
N ASN A 185 6.98 -14.72 6.06
CA ASN A 185 6.10 -15.16 7.17
C ASN A 185 4.87 -14.27 7.38
N VAL A 186 4.76 -13.16 6.66
CA VAL A 186 3.74 -12.15 6.88
C VAL A 186 2.47 -12.47 6.09
N THR A 187 1.34 -12.49 6.79
CA THR A 187 -0.01 -12.66 6.24
C THR A 187 -0.74 -11.33 6.11
N LYS A 188 -0.40 -10.32 6.91
CA LYS A 188 -1.05 -9.01 6.89
C LYS A 188 -0.03 -7.88 6.86
N VAL A 189 -0.18 -7.00 5.88
CA VAL A 189 0.53 -5.72 5.81
C VAL A 189 -0.45 -4.63 6.24
N GLY A 190 -0.09 -3.89 7.30
CA GLY A 190 -0.89 -2.79 7.85
C GLY A 190 -1.06 -1.60 6.92
N GLU A 191 -1.76 -0.59 7.42
CA GLU A 191 -2.01 0.66 6.72
C GLU A 191 -0.70 1.46 6.64
N LEU A 192 -0.45 2.12 5.50
CA LEU A 192 0.71 2.99 5.29
C LEU A 192 2.09 2.32 5.50
N THR A 193 2.17 1.00 5.72
CA THR A 193 3.39 0.30 6.17
C THR A 193 4.63 0.60 5.33
N PHE A 194 4.49 0.67 4.00
CA PHE A 194 5.54 1.05 3.05
C PHE A 194 5.15 2.31 2.25
N LEU A 195 4.44 3.25 2.87
CA LEU A 195 4.11 4.54 2.27
C LEU A 195 5.38 5.25 1.78
N GLU A 196 5.40 5.69 0.52
CA GLU A 196 6.48 6.48 -0.08
C GLU A 196 7.90 5.90 0.09
N CYS A 197 8.03 4.58 0.14
CA CYS A 197 9.29 3.86 -0.03
C CYS A 197 9.71 3.91 -1.51
N THR A 198 10.05 5.10 -2.02
CA THR A 198 10.19 5.36 -3.46
C THR A 198 11.29 4.54 -4.15
N ASN A 199 12.26 4.00 -3.42
CA ASN A 199 13.28 3.08 -3.94
C ASN A 199 12.95 1.59 -3.80
N LEU A 200 11.83 1.22 -3.17
CA LEU A 200 11.44 -0.17 -2.96
C LEU A 200 11.15 -0.81 -4.32
N LYS A 201 11.98 -1.79 -4.70
CA LYS A 201 11.91 -2.47 -6.01
C LYS A 201 11.17 -3.79 -5.94
N LYS A 202 11.29 -4.48 -4.80
CA LYS A 202 10.92 -5.88 -4.66
C LYS A 202 10.44 -6.17 -3.25
N VAL A 203 9.30 -6.85 -3.16
CA VAL A 203 8.75 -7.40 -1.93
C VAL A 203 8.70 -8.92 -2.11
N VAL A 204 9.45 -9.64 -1.28
CA VAL A 204 9.47 -11.11 -1.26
C VAL A 204 8.46 -11.58 -0.24
N GLY A 205 7.59 -12.51 -0.61
CA GLY A 205 6.62 -13.11 0.31
C GLY A 205 5.48 -13.77 -0.45
N ASP A 206 5.07 -14.96 -0.04
CA ASP A 206 4.04 -15.76 -0.72
C ASP A 206 2.78 -15.98 0.14
N LYS A 207 2.75 -15.48 1.37
CA LYS A 207 1.67 -15.66 2.36
C LYS A 207 0.74 -14.45 2.53
N ILE A 208 1.03 -13.34 1.85
CA ILE A 208 0.28 -12.09 2.00
C ILE A 208 -1.20 -12.32 1.66
N ALA A 209 -2.06 -12.20 2.68
CA ALA A 209 -3.50 -12.38 2.62
C ALA A 209 -4.25 -11.03 2.64
N THR A 210 -3.74 -10.06 3.40
CA THR A 210 -4.37 -8.73 3.55
C THR A 210 -3.34 -7.62 3.33
N VAL A 211 -3.73 -6.63 2.53
CA VAL A 211 -2.95 -5.41 2.30
C VAL A 211 -3.79 -4.21 2.75
N GLY A 212 -3.28 -3.44 3.70
CA GLY A 212 -3.93 -2.26 4.28
C GLY A 212 -4.07 -1.08 3.32
N GLU A 213 -4.78 -0.06 3.79
CA GLU A 213 -4.93 1.22 3.11
C GLU A 213 -3.56 1.88 2.87
N MET A 214 -3.33 2.36 1.64
CA MET A 214 -2.10 3.05 1.23
C MET A 214 -0.78 2.30 1.55
N ALA A 215 -0.84 0.99 1.82
CA ALA A 215 0.30 0.21 2.32
C ALA A 215 1.55 0.28 1.43
N PHE A 216 1.40 0.43 0.12
CA PHE A 216 2.49 0.61 -0.85
C PHE A 216 2.28 1.88 -1.72
N TYR A 217 1.54 2.87 -1.21
CA TYR A 217 1.29 4.11 -1.94
C TYR A 217 2.61 4.82 -2.27
N GLY A 218 2.77 5.25 -3.53
CA GLY A 218 3.95 6.02 -3.94
C GLY A 218 5.22 5.20 -4.15
N ASN A 219 5.16 3.86 -4.13
CA ASN A 219 6.32 3.00 -4.38
C ASN A 219 6.66 2.92 -5.88
N GLN A 220 7.20 4.02 -6.40
CA GLN A 220 7.41 4.24 -7.83
C GLN A 220 8.33 3.24 -8.51
N LYS A 221 9.27 2.62 -7.77
CA LYS A 221 10.19 1.60 -8.29
C LYS A 221 9.72 0.16 -8.07
N LEU A 222 8.58 -0.07 -7.41
CA LEU A 222 8.10 -1.42 -7.12
C LEU A 222 7.71 -2.14 -8.42
N THR A 223 8.46 -3.19 -8.74
CA THR A 223 8.25 -3.98 -9.97
C THR A 223 7.61 -5.33 -9.70
N THR A 224 7.84 -5.90 -8.51
CA THR A 224 7.46 -7.26 -8.16
C THR A 224 6.93 -7.34 -6.73
N ILE A 225 5.75 -7.93 -6.61
CA ILE A 225 5.12 -8.35 -5.36
C ILE A 225 4.18 -9.52 -5.70
N ASN A 226 4.13 -10.54 -4.84
CA ASN A 226 3.23 -11.67 -5.02
C ASN A 226 1.98 -11.49 -4.16
N LEU A 227 0.82 -11.38 -4.81
CA LEU A 227 -0.50 -11.25 -4.19
C LEU A 227 -1.42 -12.43 -4.55
N GLU A 228 -0.87 -13.58 -4.95
CA GLU A 228 -1.67 -14.75 -5.35
C GLU A 228 -2.64 -15.21 -4.23
N LYS A 229 -2.22 -15.10 -2.96
CA LYS A 229 -3.03 -15.47 -1.78
C LYS A 229 -3.83 -14.31 -1.20
N ALA A 230 -3.65 -13.07 -1.67
CA ALA A 230 -4.33 -11.91 -1.13
C ALA A 230 -5.85 -12.03 -1.33
N THR A 231 -6.63 -11.83 -0.27
CA THR A 231 -8.09 -11.81 -0.29
C THR A 231 -8.66 -10.40 -0.30
N ASP A 232 -7.97 -9.45 0.33
CA ASP A 232 -8.45 -8.09 0.54
C ASP A 232 -7.32 -7.09 0.29
N ILE A 233 -7.58 -6.14 -0.62
CA ILE A 233 -6.65 -5.06 -0.98
C ILE A 233 -7.28 -3.72 -0.60
N GLY A 234 -6.61 -2.98 0.28
CA GLY A 234 -7.02 -1.70 0.83
C GLY A 234 -7.12 -0.55 -0.17
N GLU A 235 -7.72 0.55 0.30
CA GLU A 235 -7.88 1.77 -0.48
C GLU A 235 -6.51 2.33 -0.86
N GLN A 236 -6.33 2.72 -2.12
CA GLN A 236 -5.08 3.29 -2.65
C GLN A 236 -3.80 2.46 -2.38
N ALA A 237 -3.93 1.16 -2.04
CA ALA A 237 -2.83 0.32 -1.55
C ALA A 237 -1.58 0.32 -2.45
N PHE A 238 -1.74 0.44 -3.77
CA PHE A 238 -0.66 0.52 -4.76
C PHE A 238 -0.82 1.76 -5.67
N GLU A 239 -1.51 2.80 -5.22
CA GLU A 239 -1.60 4.03 -6.03
C GLU A 239 -0.19 4.59 -6.29
N ASN A 240 0.04 5.04 -7.52
CA ASN A 240 1.32 5.60 -7.98
C ASN A 240 2.50 4.60 -7.95
N CYS A 241 2.24 3.29 -7.92
CA CYS A 241 3.23 2.25 -8.23
C CYS A 241 3.49 2.16 -9.74
N VAL A 242 4.11 3.20 -10.32
CA VAL A 242 4.25 3.38 -11.77
C VAL A 242 5.14 2.35 -12.46
N ALA A 243 6.00 1.63 -11.72
CA ALA A 243 6.82 0.54 -12.25
C ALA A 243 6.11 -0.83 -12.23
N LEU A 244 4.96 -0.95 -11.54
CA LEU A 244 4.23 -2.20 -11.41
C LEU A 244 3.47 -2.51 -12.71
N LYS A 245 3.94 -3.53 -13.44
CA LYS A 245 3.43 -3.89 -14.78
C LYS A 245 2.57 -5.14 -14.81
N LYS A 246 2.73 -6.01 -13.80
CA LYS A 246 2.05 -7.31 -13.70
C LYS A 246 1.71 -7.55 -12.24
N ILE A 247 0.56 -8.18 -12.01
CA ILE A 247 0.13 -8.60 -10.70
C ILE A 247 -0.72 -9.86 -10.83
N ASP A 248 -0.60 -10.79 -9.88
CA ASP A 248 -1.49 -11.93 -9.73
C ASP A 248 -2.52 -11.64 -8.64
N LEU A 249 -3.80 -11.76 -8.98
CA LEU A 249 -4.95 -11.47 -8.13
C LEU A 249 -5.92 -12.65 -8.07
N LYS A 250 -5.43 -13.89 -8.21
CA LYS A 250 -6.26 -15.10 -8.26
C LYS A 250 -7.18 -15.26 -7.06
N SER A 251 -6.77 -14.90 -5.85
CA SER A 251 -7.54 -15.16 -4.63
C SER A 251 -8.33 -13.96 -4.12
N VAL A 252 -8.17 -12.80 -4.75
CA VAL A 252 -8.74 -11.57 -4.23
C VAL A 252 -10.27 -11.59 -4.32
N LYS A 253 -10.91 -11.20 -3.22
CA LYS A 253 -12.36 -11.10 -3.04
C LYS A 253 -12.80 -9.64 -3.16
N THR A 254 -12.00 -8.72 -2.62
CA THR A 254 -12.30 -7.29 -2.58
C THR A 254 -11.07 -6.48 -3.00
N ILE A 255 -11.27 -5.54 -3.92
CA ILE A 255 -10.29 -4.50 -4.25
C ILE A 255 -10.97 -3.15 -4.01
N LYS A 256 -10.49 -2.41 -3.00
CA LYS A 256 -11.05 -1.12 -2.60
C LYS A 256 -10.72 0.01 -3.58
N ALA A 257 -11.31 1.18 -3.34
CA ALA A 257 -11.18 2.36 -4.18
C ALA A 257 -9.70 2.72 -4.44
N GLY A 258 -9.39 3.09 -5.69
CA GLY A 258 -8.05 3.57 -6.06
C GLY A 258 -6.89 2.57 -5.92
N ALA A 259 -7.12 1.33 -5.49
CA ALA A 259 -6.05 0.39 -5.07
C ALA A 259 -4.88 0.27 -6.05
N PHE A 260 -5.13 0.27 -7.36
CA PHE A 260 -4.09 0.22 -8.40
C PHE A 260 -4.15 1.41 -9.37
N HIS A 261 -4.64 2.57 -8.90
CA HIS A 261 -4.66 3.81 -9.68
C HIS A 261 -3.23 4.27 -10.03
N LYS A 262 -3.01 4.78 -11.25
CA LYS A 262 -1.67 5.20 -11.73
C LYS A 262 -0.60 4.10 -11.71
N THR A 263 -1.02 2.83 -11.77
CA THR A 263 -0.11 1.71 -12.04
C THR A 263 0.04 1.50 -13.56
N LYS A 264 1.05 0.73 -13.99
CA LYS A 264 1.23 0.34 -15.41
C LYS A 264 0.82 -1.10 -15.68
N ILE A 265 -0.13 -1.63 -14.89
CA ILE A 265 -0.59 -3.00 -15.03
C ILE A 265 -1.31 -3.17 -16.36
N ALA A 266 -0.69 -3.91 -17.30
CA ALA A 266 -1.22 -4.02 -18.65
C ALA A 266 -2.52 -4.84 -18.72
N SER A 267 -2.59 -5.92 -17.93
CA SER A 267 -3.81 -6.73 -17.81
C SER A 267 -3.83 -7.54 -16.53
N VAL A 268 -5.02 -7.74 -15.96
CA VAL A 268 -5.27 -8.61 -14.81
C VAL A 268 -6.27 -9.71 -15.14
N THR A 269 -6.13 -10.87 -14.49
CA THR A 269 -7.15 -11.93 -14.57
C THR A 269 -7.91 -11.98 -13.26
N LEU A 270 -9.22 -11.71 -13.31
CA LEU A 270 -10.08 -11.67 -12.13
C LEU A 270 -11.07 -12.84 -12.09
N LYS A 271 -11.40 -13.29 -10.88
CA LYS A 271 -12.46 -14.28 -10.64
C LYS A 271 -13.84 -13.61 -10.69
N PRO A 272 -14.89 -14.31 -11.20
CA PRO A 272 -16.26 -13.84 -11.08
C PRO A 272 -16.68 -13.68 -9.62
N GLY A 273 -17.44 -12.62 -9.30
CA GLY A 273 -17.97 -12.37 -7.96
C GLY A 273 -17.09 -11.53 -7.04
N LEU A 274 -15.90 -11.15 -7.50
CA LEU A 274 -15.02 -10.17 -6.86
C LEU A 274 -15.70 -8.79 -6.78
N LYS A 275 -15.54 -8.10 -5.65
CA LYS A 275 -16.01 -6.71 -5.44
C LYS A 275 -14.93 -5.72 -5.88
N LEU A 276 -15.25 -4.88 -6.87
CA LEU A 276 -14.40 -3.79 -7.36
C LEU A 276 -15.05 -2.45 -7.01
N GLU A 277 -14.35 -1.60 -6.28
CA GLU A 277 -14.77 -0.24 -5.95
C GLU A 277 -14.29 0.79 -7.00
N GLU A 278 -14.66 2.06 -6.82
CA GLU A 278 -14.35 3.13 -7.78
C GLU A 278 -12.85 3.25 -8.03
N LYS A 279 -12.44 3.30 -9.31
CA LYS A 279 -11.03 3.47 -9.73
C LYS A 279 -10.06 2.44 -9.12
N ALA A 280 -10.56 1.30 -8.63
CA ALA A 280 -9.74 0.22 -8.06
C ALA A 280 -8.61 -0.25 -8.99
N LEU A 281 -8.83 -0.16 -10.31
CA LEU A 281 -7.82 -0.40 -11.34
C LEU A 281 -7.67 0.86 -12.21
N ASP A 282 -6.45 1.13 -12.68
CA ASP A 282 -6.21 2.21 -13.63
C ASP A 282 -7.06 2.04 -14.90
N SER A 283 -7.54 3.16 -15.45
CA SER A 283 -8.37 3.20 -16.67
C SER A 283 -7.75 2.49 -17.88
N THR A 284 -6.43 2.36 -17.92
CA THR A 284 -5.68 1.70 -18.99
C THR A 284 -5.54 0.17 -18.81
N THR A 285 -5.89 -0.36 -17.63
CA THR A 285 -5.73 -1.77 -17.28
C THR A 285 -6.73 -2.66 -18.02
N LYS A 286 -6.27 -3.61 -18.83
CA LYS A 286 -7.15 -4.57 -19.52
C LYS A 286 -7.60 -5.67 -18.56
N ILE A 287 -8.88 -5.67 -18.18
CA ILE A 287 -9.45 -6.72 -17.33
C ILE A 287 -9.81 -7.95 -18.17
N LYS A 288 -9.24 -9.11 -17.82
CA LYS A 288 -9.60 -10.41 -18.35
C LYS A 288 -10.37 -11.19 -17.27
N TYR A 289 -11.51 -11.74 -17.62
CA TYR A 289 -12.18 -12.70 -16.76
C TYR A 289 -11.87 -14.11 -17.26
N LYS A 290 -11.45 -15.01 -16.37
CA LYS A 290 -11.19 -16.41 -16.72
C LYS A 290 -12.52 -17.16 -16.86
N ALA A 291 -13.16 -17.04 -18.02
CA ALA A 291 -14.38 -17.78 -18.32
C ALA A 291 -14.48 -18.19 -19.80
N ASN A 292 -14.83 -19.45 -20.04
CA ASN A 292 -15.14 -19.98 -21.37
C ASN A 292 -16.41 -19.30 -21.91
N PHE A 293 -16.39 -18.73 -23.12
CA PHE A 293 -17.53 -18.01 -23.73
C PHE A 293 -18.87 -18.79 -23.62
N ASN A 294 -18.82 -20.12 -23.72
CA ASN A 294 -19.99 -21.01 -23.63
C ASN A 294 -20.45 -21.33 -22.20
N LYS A 295 -19.61 -21.05 -21.19
CA LYS A 295 -19.88 -21.25 -19.75
C LYS A 295 -20.23 -19.94 -19.04
N ILE A 296 -20.15 -18.80 -19.72
CA ILE A 296 -20.48 -17.49 -19.16
C ILE A 296 -21.99 -17.36 -19.03
N LYS A 297 -22.45 -17.33 -17.76
CA LYS A 297 -23.78 -16.80 -17.42
C LYS A 297 -23.63 -15.28 -17.34
N PRO A 298 -24.36 -14.52 -18.17
CA PRO A 298 -24.48 -13.09 -17.96
C PRO A 298 -25.17 -12.91 -16.59
N TYR A 299 -24.64 -12.11 -15.69
CA TYR A 299 -25.29 -11.76 -14.42
C TYR A 299 -25.62 -10.27 -14.46
N LEU A 300 -26.72 -9.86 -13.83
CA LEU A 300 -27.40 -8.59 -14.08
C LEU A 300 -27.62 -7.77 -12.82
N LEU A 301 -27.34 -6.46 -12.95
CA LEU A 301 -27.93 -5.30 -12.24
C LEU A 301 -27.95 -5.38 -10.71
N TYR A 302 -26.80 -5.14 -10.10
CA TYR A 302 -26.71 -4.42 -8.83
C TYR A 302 -25.40 -3.63 -8.85
N GLY A 303 -25.48 -2.32 -8.63
CA GLY A 303 -24.28 -1.47 -8.49
C GLY A 303 -23.57 -1.14 -9.81
N THR A 304 -22.74 -0.11 -9.73
CA THR A 304 -22.29 0.78 -10.80
C THR A 304 -21.23 0.23 -11.78
N THR A 305 -20.90 -1.06 -11.78
CA THR A 305 -19.82 -1.62 -12.63
C THR A 305 -20.15 -2.98 -13.28
N TRP A 306 -19.59 -3.21 -14.47
CA TRP A 306 -19.91 -4.32 -15.38
C TRP A 306 -18.80 -5.38 -15.41
N ASN A 307 -19.15 -6.68 -15.31
CA ASN A 307 -18.20 -7.76 -15.65
C ASN A 307 -18.16 -7.98 -17.16
N ALA A 308 -17.13 -7.47 -17.82
CA ALA A 308 -16.97 -7.62 -19.27
C ALA A 308 -16.81 -9.10 -19.67
N VAL A 309 -17.59 -9.56 -20.65
CA VAL A 309 -17.39 -10.88 -21.25
C VAL A 309 -16.19 -10.80 -22.18
N SER A 310 -15.12 -11.54 -21.85
CA SER A 310 -13.90 -11.60 -22.67
C SER A 310 -14.23 -11.97 -24.13
N GLY A 311 -13.76 -11.14 -25.07
CA GLY A 311 -14.02 -11.30 -26.50
C GLY A 311 -15.41 -10.85 -27.00
N ALA A 312 -16.26 -10.31 -26.13
CA ALA A 312 -17.54 -9.74 -26.57
C ALA A 312 -17.36 -8.45 -27.35
N LYS A 313 -18.13 -8.30 -28.44
CA LYS A 313 -18.24 -7.07 -29.24
C LYS A 313 -19.46 -6.23 -28.82
N GLY A 314 -20.30 -6.77 -27.95
CA GLY A 314 -21.40 -6.08 -27.30
C GLY A 314 -22.32 -7.04 -26.56
N TYR A 315 -23.42 -6.51 -26.07
CA TYR A 315 -24.43 -7.24 -25.32
C TYR A 315 -25.79 -7.11 -25.99
N GLN A 316 -26.60 -8.15 -25.85
CA GLN A 316 -28.02 -8.08 -26.14
C GLN A 316 -28.78 -8.13 -24.82
N VAL A 317 -29.57 -7.10 -24.58
CA VAL A 317 -30.48 -6.99 -23.44
C VAL A 317 -31.87 -7.38 -23.92
N GLN A 318 -32.55 -8.25 -23.19
CA GLN A 318 -33.95 -8.56 -23.39
C GLN A 318 -34.74 -8.17 -22.14
N VAL A 319 -35.76 -7.33 -22.31
CA VAL A 319 -36.66 -6.90 -21.24
C VAL A 319 -38.08 -7.31 -21.61
N THR A 320 -38.74 -8.06 -20.74
CA THR A 320 -40.18 -8.37 -20.84
C THR A 320 -40.93 -7.49 -19.85
N VAL A 321 -41.76 -6.59 -20.38
CA VAL A 321 -42.63 -5.70 -19.61
C VAL A 321 -43.98 -6.36 -19.47
N TYR A 322 -44.51 -6.44 -18.25
CA TYR A 322 -45.81 -7.03 -17.94
C TYR A 322 -46.87 -5.94 -17.74
N GLY A 323 -48.05 -6.16 -18.31
CA GLY A 323 -49.28 -5.38 -18.11
C GLY A 323 -50.07 -5.88 -16.91
N LYS A 324 -51.32 -5.42 -16.79
CA LYS A 324 -52.22 -5.76 -15.66
C LYS A 324 -52.48 -7.26 -15.50
N THR A 325 -52.43 -8.02 -16.59
CA THR A 325 -52.63 -9.47 -16.57
C THR A 325 -51.36 -10.17 -17.03
N LYS A 326 -51.07 -11.38 -16.51
CA LYS A 326 -49.89 -12.15 -16.94
C LYS A 326 -49.87 -12.45 -18.45
N LYS A 327 -51.04 -12.43 -19.10
CA LYS A 327 -51.20 -12.60 -20.56
C LYS A 327 -50.85 -11.33 -21.35
N SER A 328 -50.98 -10.13 -20.76
CA SER A 328 -50.55 -8.87 -21.39
C SER A 328 -49.08 -8.62 -21.08
N LYS A 329 -48.18 -8.95 -22.01
CA LYS A 329 -46.74 -8.68 -21.88
C LYS A 329 -46.11 -8.37 -23.23
N LYS A 330 -45.04 -7.57 -23.24
CA LYS A 330 -44.27 -7.28 -24.45
C LYS A 330 -42.78 -7.43 -24.16
N THR A 331 -42.05 -8.04 -25.10
CA THR A 331 -40.62 -8.25 -25.00
C THR A 331 -39.88 -7.32 -25.94
N LEU A 332 -38.89 -6.61 -25.40
CA LEU A 332 -37.96 -5.73 -26.09
C LEU A 332 -36.59 -6.42 -26.16
N LYS A 333 -35.88 -6.27 -27.28
CA LYS A 333 -34.49 -6.72 -27.44
C LYS A 333 -33.64 -5.59 -28.00
N VAL A 334 -32.57 -5.24 -27.32
CA VAL A 334 -31.66 -4.16 -27.73
C VAL A 334 -30.24 -4.68 -27.74
N ASN A 335 -29.50 -4.38 -28.80
CA ASN A 335 -28.06 -4.64 -28.85
C ASN A 335 -27.32 -3.37 -28.44
N GLN A 336 -26.36 -3.50 -27.55
CA GLN A 336 -25.53 -2.42 -27.03
C GLN A 336 -24.07 -2.75 -27.25
N LYS A 337 -23.30 -1.83 -27.83
CA LYS A 337 -21.84 -1.97 -27.94
C LYS A 337 -21.24 -1.85 -26.53
N ALA A 338 -20.16 -2.59 -26.26
CA ALA A 338 -19.56 -2.68 -24.92
C ALA A 338 -19.08 -1.33 -24.35
N GLN A 339 -18.78 -0.36 -25.21
CA GLN A 339 -18.20 0.94 -24.86
C GLN A 339 -19.21 2.05 -24.48
N TYR A 340 -20.52 1.79 -24.49
CA TYR A 340 -21.53 2.83 -24.20
C TYR A 340 -22.34 2.48 -22.96
N VAL A 341 -21.92 3.02 -21.81
CA VAL A 341 -22.66 2.93 -20.53
C VAL A 341 -23.90 3.85 -20.51
N GLY A 342 -23.96 4.88 -21.37
CA GLY A 342 -25.08 5.83 -21.45
C GLY A 342 -26.38 5.35 -22.13
N ALA A 343 -26.49 4.10 -22.59
CA ALA A 343 -27.67 3.65 -23.35
C ALA A 343 -28.90 3.26 -22.50
N TYR A 344 -28.80 3.35 -21.17
CA TYR A 344 -29.93 3.10 -20.26
C TYR A 344 -31.09 4.07 -20.51
N THR A 345 -30.82 5.30 -20.97
CA THR A 345 -31.84 6.31 -21.28
C THR A 345 -32.73 5.89 -22.45
N LYS A 346 -32.18 5.24 -23.49
CA LYS A 346 -32.96 4.79 -24.66
C LYS A 346 -33.79 3.55 -24.34
N LEU A 347 -33.21 2.59 -23.60
CA LEU A 347 -33.94 1.40 -23.15
C LEU A 347 -35.04 1.78 -22.16
N GLY A 348 -34.76 2.70 -21.24
CA GLY A 348 -35.75 3.25 -20.30
C GLY A 348 -36.95 3.86 -21.03
N LYS A 349 -36.70 4.74 -22.01
CA LYS A 349 -37.77 5.32 -22.86
C LYS A 349 -38.62 4.24 -23.55
N GLN A 350 -38.01 3.16 -24.05
CA GLN A 350 -38.73 2.06 -24.69
C GLN A 350 -39.57 1.25 -23.68
N ILE A 351 -39.05 1.01 -22.47
CA ILE A 351 -39.79 0.34 -21.39
C ILE A 351 -40.99 1.21 -20.98
N THR A 352 -40.81 2.51 -20.74
CA THR A 352 -41.88 3.44 -20.40
C THR A 352 -42.98 3.47 -21.46
N ALA A 353 -42.61 3.59 -22.74
CA ALA A 353 -43.57 3.59 -23.84
C ALA A 353 -44.34 2.26 -23.92
N THR A 354 -43.67 1.14 -23.64
CA THR A 354 -44.28 -0.19 -23.64
C THR A 354 -45.24 -0.37 -22.45
N ALA A 355 -44.85 0.09 -21.25
CA ALA A 355 -45.69 0.05 -20.05
C ALA A 355 -46.98 0.84 -20.24
N LYS A 356 -46.90 2.04 -20.86
CA LYS A 356 -48.08 2.85 -21.22
C LYS A 356 -49.03 2.10 -22.15
N LYS A 357 -48.51 1.47 -23.21
CA LYS A 357 -49.32 0.65 -24.15
C LYS A 357 -50.00 -0.55 -23.47
N LEU A 358 -49.36 -1.11 -22.44
CA LEU A 358 -49.90 -2.21 -21.63
C LEU A 358 -50.82 -1.74 -20.50
N LYS A 359 -51.19 -0.45 -20.46
CA LYS A 359 -52.08 0.16 -19.47
C LYS A 359 -51.59 -0.02 -18.02
N VAL A 360 -50.27 -0.06 -17.81
CA VAL A 360 -49.66 -0.03 -16.48
C VAL A 360 -49.65 1.42 -15.99
N LYS A 361 -50.36 1.70 -14.89
CA LYS A 361 -50.50 3.05 -14.31
C LYS A 361 -49.47 3.39 -13.22
N THR A 362 -48.71 2.40 -12.77
CA THR A 362 -47.72 2.46 -11.69
C THR A 362 -46.41 1.82 -12.15
N ALA A 363 -45.55 1.35 -11.25
CA ALA A 363 -44.31 0.67 -11.60
C ALA A 363 -44.57 -0.60 -12.43
N ALA A 364 -43.96 -0.69 -13.60
CA ALA A 364 -44.09 -1.86 -14.47
C ALA A 364 -43.23 -3.01 -13.98
N LYS A 365 -43.87 -4.16 -13.71
CA LYS A 365 -43.14 -5.40 -13.46
C LYS A 365 -42.40 -5.80 -14.73
N CYS A 366 -41.08 -5.96 -14.61
CA CYS A 366 -40.20 -6.28 -15.72
C CYS A 366 -39.37 -7.52 -15.41
N LYS A 367 -39.14 -8.35 -16.43
CA LYS A 367 -38.14 -9.42 -16.43
C LYS A 367 -37.01 -9.05 -17.36
N ILE A 368 -35.77 -9.07 -16.89
CA ILE A 368 -34.59 -8.79 -17.71
C ILE A 368 -33.67 -9.99 -17.79
N LYS A 369 -33.11 -10.19 -18.98
CA LYS A 369 -31.99 -11.08 -19.20
C LYS A 369 -31.03 -10.49 -20.23
N ILE A 370 -29.75 -10.78 -20.09
CA ILE A 370 -28.69 -10.31 -20.98
C ILE A 370 -27.96 -11.50 -21.59
N ARG A 371 -27.30 -11.31 -22.72
CA ARG A 371 -26.28 -12.20 -23.27
C ARG A 371 -25.21 -11.42 -24.03
N ALA A 372 -23.97 -11.89 -24.01
CA ALA A 372 -22.90 -11.29 -24.80
C ALA A 372 -22.97 -11.76 -26.25
N TYR A 373 -22.45 -10.97 -27.18
CA TYR A 373 -22.25 -11.38 -28.56
C TYR A 373 -20.87 -11.02 -29.08
N LYS A 374 -20.40 -11.80 -30.06
CA LYS A 374 -19.24 -11.47 -30.91
C LYS A 374 -19.61 -11.66 -32.38
N TYR A 375 -18.77 -11.18 -33.29
CA TYR A 375 -18.94 -11.38 -34.72
C TYR A 375 -18.19 -12.65 -35.19
N LYS A 376 -18.81 -13.42 -36.08
CA LYS A 376 -18.16 -14.43 -36.94
C LYS A 376 -18.55 -14.07 -38.38
N GLY A 377 -17.62 -13.44 -39.09
CA GLY A 377 -17.95 -12.70 -40.32
C GLY A 377 -18.95 -11.58 -40.04
N LYS A 378 -19.99 -11.45 -40.87
CA LYS A 378 -21.09 -10.48 -40.70
C LYS A 378 -22.15 -10.91 -39.66
N LYS A 379 -22.09 -12.15 -39.14
CA LYS A 379 -23.12 -12.72 -38.24
C LYS A 379 -22.73 -12.54 -36.77
N LYS A 380 -23.73 -12.25 -35.92
CA LYS A 380 -23.56 -12.20 -34.46
C LYS A 380 -23.76 -13.60 -33.86
N ILE A 381 -22.79 -14.04 -33.07
CA ILE A 381 -22.87 -15.26 -32.25
C ILE A 381 -23.05 -14.83 -30.80
N TYR A 382 -23.99 -15.46 -30.11
CA TYR A 382 -24.41 -15.07 -28.77
C TYR A 382 -24.06 -16.16 -27.74
N THR A 383 -23.82 -15.74 -26.49
CA THR A 383 -23.77 -16.67 -25.34
C THR A 383 -25.17 -17.15 -24.97
N LYS A 384 -25.26 -18.10 -24.03
CA LYS A 384 -26.53 -18.39 -23.34
C LYS A 384 -27.04 -17.14 -22.63
N TRP A 385 -28.36 -17.07 -22.48
CA TRP A 385 -29.00 -16.01 -21.69
C TRP A 385 -28.64 -16.13 -20.21
N SER A 386 -28.61 -14.99 -19.52
CA SER A 386 -28.55 -14.93 -18.06
C SER A 386 -29.72 -15.63 -17.39
N LYS A 387 -29.59 -15.83 -16.07
CA LYS A 387 -30.77 -15.94 -15.21
C LYS A 387 -31.67 -14.72 -15.44
N THR A 388 -32.98 -14.95 -15.31
CA THR A 388 -33.95 -13.88 -15.45
C THR A 388 -34.09 -13.17 -14.12
N ASN A 389 -33.87 -11.86 -14.09
CA ASN A 389 -34.11 -11.04 -12.91
C ASN A 389 -35.43 -10.30 -13.05
N GLU A 390 -36.15 -10.15 -11.94
CA GLU A 390 -37.38 -9.37 -11.85
C GLU A 390 -37.08 -8.03 -11.18
N PHE A 391 -37.68 -6.96 -11.70
CA PHE A 391 -37.59 -5.63 -11.09
C PHE A 391 -38.88 -4.85 -11.36
N LEU A 392 -39.13 -3.84 -10.54
CA LEU A 392 -40.17 -2.85 -10.75
C LEU A 392 -39.52 -1.63 -11.42
N PHE A 393 -40.00 -1.26 -12.60
CA PHE A 393 -39.54 -0.09 -13.33
C PHE A 393 -40.54 1.05 -13.11
N LYS A 394 -40.14 2.08 -12.36
CA LYS A 394 -40.94 3.29 -12.14
C LYS A 394 -40.76 4.28 -13.29
#